data_AF-A0A925GF79-F1
#
_entry.id   AF-A0A925GF79-F1
#
_cell.length_a   1.000
_cell.length_b   1.000
_cell.length_c   1.000
_cell.angle_alpha   90.00
_cell.angle_beta   90.00
_cell.angle_gamma   90.00
#
_symmetry.space_group_name_H-M   'P 1'
#
loop_
_entity.id
_entity.type
_entity.pdbx_description
1 polymer ?
#
loop_
_entity_poly.entity_id
_entity_poly.type
_entity_poly.pdbx_seq_one_letter_code
_entity_poly.pdbx_strand_id
1 'polypeptide(L)' 'EIMKVLTIISSIFIPLTFIAGVYGMNFAFLDPVSGKVLNKNMPELYAENGYVYTIAIMLLIAIIQLIFFWRKGWLSSK' A
#
# COMPACT_ATOMS: atom_id res chain seq x y z
N GLU A 1 -16.74 1.05 21.96
CA GLU A 1 -15.41 1.65 21.66
C GLU A 1 -14.49 0.70 20.91
N ILE A 2 -14.40 -0.57 21.31
CA ILE A 2 -13.56 -1.60 20.66
C ILE A 2 -13.78 -1.68 19.14
N MET A 3 -15.04 -1.75 18.70
CA MET A 3 -15.37 -1.81 17.27
C MET A 3 -14.89 -0.57 16.49
N LYS A 4 -14.94 0.63 17.10
CA LYS A 4 -14.45 1.86 16.46
C LYS A 4 -12.92 1.78 16.26
N VAL A 5 -12.19 1.36 17.29
CA VAL A 5 -10.72 1.22 17.21
C VAL A 5 -10.33 0.17 16.16
N LEU A 6 -10.99 -0.99 16.18
CA LEU A 6 -10.75 -2.04 15.20
C LEU A 6 -11.04 -1.59 13.76
N THR A 7 -12.15 -0.87 13.54
CA THR A 7 -12.48 -0.33 12.21
C THR A 7 -11.44 0.70 11.74
N ILE A 8 -10.97 1.59 12.61
CA ILE A 8 -9.95 2.59 12.27
C ILE A 8 -8.64 1.90 11.86
N ILE A 9 -8.17 0.93 12.65
CA ILE A 9 -6.96 0.16 12.35
C ILE A 9 -7.13 -0.57 11.03
N SER A 10 -8.20 -1.36 10.86
CA SER A 10 -8.43 -2.13 9.63
C SER A 10 -8.56 -1.24 8.39
N SER A 11 -9.26 -0.11 8.48
CA SER A 11 -9.42 0.83 7.36
C SER A 11 -8.10 1.44 6.90
N ILE A 12 -7.14 1.64 7.81
CA ILE A 12 -5.79 2.11 7.48
C ILE A 12 -4.94 0.97 6.93
N PHE A 13 -4.91 -0.18 7.60
CA PHE A 13 -3.99 -1.26 7.26
C PHE A 13 -4.38 -2.04 6.00
N ILE A 14 -5.67 -2.26 5.73
CA ILE A 14 -6.11 -3.03 4.54
C ILE A 14 -5.55 -2.46 3.22
N PRO A 15 -5.73 -1.15 2.89
CA PRO A 15 -5.19 -0.61 1.65
C PRO A 15 -3.65 -0.61 1.61
N LEU A 16 -2.98 -0.39 2.75
CA LEU A 16 -1.52 -0.42 2.83
C LEU A 16 -0.97 -1.83 2.61
N THR A 17 -1.56 -2.83 3.26
CA THR A 17 -1.20 -4.24 3.08
C THR A 17 -1.48 -4.70 1.67
N PHE A 18 -2.55 -4.21 1.02
CA PHE A 18 -2.80 -4.50 -0.39
C PHE A 18 -1.66 -3.99 -1.29
N ILE A 19 -1.22 -2.74 -1.11
CA ILE A 19 -0.10 -2.17 -1.87
C ILE A 19 1.18 -2.98 -1.62
N ALA A 20 1.51 -3.24 -0.35
CA ALA A 20 2.67 -4.04 0.02
C ALA A 20 2.60 -5.47 -0.55
N GLY A 21 1.41 -6.07 -0.58
CA GLY A 21 1.18 -7.40 -1.17
C GLY A 21 1.41 -7.41 -2.67
N VAL A 22 0.89 -6.42 -3.40
CA VAL A 22 1.14 -6.27 -4.85
C VAL A 22 2.63 -6.09 -5.14
N TYR A 23 3.31 -5.24 -4.37
CA TYR A 23 4.75 -5.00 -4.53
C TYR A 23 5.66 -6.10 -3.95
N GLY A 24 5.11 -7.01 -3.15
CA GLY A 24 5.81 -8.17 -2.58
C GLY A 24 5.68 -9.45 -3.41
N MET A 25 5.00 -9.41 -4.56
CA MET A 25 4.89 -10.57 -5.44
C MET A 25 6.22 -10.86 -6.14
N ASN A 26 6.52 -12.14 -6.34
CA ASN A 26 7.76 -12.61 -7.00
C ASN A 26 7.67 -12.42 -8.53
N PHE A 27 7.87 -11.20 -9.02
CA PHE A 27 7.90 -10.94 -10.46
C PHE A 27 9.24 -11.39 -11.08
N ALA A 28 9.17 -12.24 -12.12
CA ALA A 28 10.34 -12.70 -12.85
C ALA A 28 10.68 -11.76 -14.02
N PHE A 29 11.93 -11.28 -14.09
CA PHE A 29 12.39 -10.44 -15.20
C PHE A 29 12.46 -11.20 -16.55
N LEU A 30 12.75 -12.49 -16.49
CA LEU A 30 12.88 -13.40 -17.63
C LEU A 30 11.79 -14.46 -17.55
N ASP A 31 11.22 -14.82 -18.71
CA ASP A 31 10.37 -15.99 -18.82
C ASP A 31 11.20 -17.25 -18.52
N PRO A 32 10.85 -18.02 -17.48
CA PRO A 32 11.63 -19.20 -17.06
C PRO A 32 11.60 -20.35 -18.07
N VAL A 33 10.68 -20.35 -19.04
CA VAL A 33 10.54 -21.39 -20.06
C VAL A 33 11.16 -20.96 -21.39
N SER A 34 10.94 -19.70 -21.80
CA SER A 34 11.38 -19.19 -23.11
C SER A 34 12.63 -18.30 -23.07
N GLY A 35 13.11 -17.91 -21.88
CA GLY A 35 14.26 -17.02 -21.71
C GLY A 35 14.03 -15.58 -22.17
N LYS A 36 12.80 -15.22 -22.55
CA LYS A 36 12.45 -13.90 -23.06
C LYS A 36 12.38 -12.87 -21.93
N VAL A 37 12.92 -11.67 -22.16
CA VAL A 37 12.78 -10.56 -21.21
C VAL A 37 11.32 -10.10 -21.15
N LEU A 38 10.76 -10.11 -19.95
CA LEU A 38 9.39 -9.66 -19.67
C LEU A 38 9.42 -8.19 -19.24
N ASN A 39 9.68 -7.28 -20.19
CA ASN A 39 9.76 -5.82 -19.94
C ASN A 39 8.47 -5.22 -19.33
N LYS A 40 7.33 -5.92 -19.47
CA LYS A 40 6.03 -5.50 -18.91
C LYS A 40 5.72 -6.15 -17.55
N ASN A 41 6.62 -6.99 -17.03
CA ASN A 41 6.42 -7.60 -15.73
C ASN A 41 6.78 -6.57 -14.66
N MET A 42 5.76 -5.92 -14.11
CA MET A 42 5.86 -4.87 -13.09
C MET A 42 6.92 -3.80 -13.38
N PRO A 43 6.74 -2.97 -14.43
CA PRO A 43 7.71 -1.95 -14.82
C PRO A 43 8.02 -0.93 -13.70
N GLU A 44 7.07 -0.69 -12.79
CA GLU A 44 7.22 0.22 -11.65
C GLU A 44 8.31 -0.21 -10.65
N LEU A 45 8.66 -1.50 -10.61
CA LEU A 45 9.73 -2.03 -9.75
C LEU A 45 11.11 -1.55 -10.20
N TYR A 46 11.29 -1.33 -11.50
CA TYR A 46 12.57 -0.92 -12.10
C TYR A 46 12.73 0.60 -12.17
N ALA A 47 11.74 1.37 -11.72
CA ALA A 47 11.86 2.81 -11.62
C ALA A 47 12.89 3.17 -10.54
N GLU A 48 13.82 4.08 -10.87
CA GLU A 48 14.92 4.52 -9.98
C GLU A 48 14.43 4.93 -8.57
N ASN A 49 13.26 5.57 -8.51
CA ASN A 49 12.65 6.03 -7.26
C ASN A 49 11.33 5.31 -6.92
N GLY A 50 11.04 4.16 -7.55
CA GLY A 50 9.78 3.42 -7.37
C GLY A 50 9.49 3.10 -5.91
N TYR A 51 10.51 2.69 -5.14
CA TYR A 51 10.39 2.40 -3.71
C TYR A 51 9.97 3.65 -2.90
N VAL A 52 10.60 4.80 -3.16
CA VAL A 52 10.30 6.06 -2.47
C VAL A 52 8.89 6.53 -2.79
N TYR A 53 8.47 6.44 -4.05
CA TYR A 53 7.11 6.81 -4.47
C TYR A 53 6.05 5.92 -3.80
N THR A 54 6.26 4.60 -3.76
CA THR A 54 5.32 3.67 -3.11
C THR A 54 5.19 3.97 -1.61
N ILE A 55 6.30 4.25 -0.91
CA ILE A 55 6.26 4.67 0.49
C ILE A 55 5.53 5.99 0.66
N ALA A 56 5.81 6.99 -0.17
CA ALA A 56 5.16 8.29 -0.11
C ALA A 56 3.64 8.17 -0.31
N ILE A 57 3.20 7.34 -1.25
CA ILE A 57 1.78 7.05 -1.49
C ILE A 57 1.14 6.35 -0.28
N MET A 58 1.80 5.32 0.27
CA MET A 58 1.32 4.61 1.47
C MET A 58 1.18 5.57 2.66
N LEU A 59 2.17 6.43 2.89
CA LEU A 59 2.14 7.41 3.97
C LEU A 59 1.04 8.46 3.75
N LEU A 60 0.86 8.92 2.51
CA LEU A 60 -0.22 9.83 2.14
C LEU A 60 -1.60 9.23 2.42
N ILE A 61 -1.83 7.96 2.05
CA ILE A 61 -3.09 7.25 2.32
C ILE A 61 -3.33 7.17 3.83
N ALA A 62 -2.32 6.80 4.61
CA ALA A 62 -2.43 6.73 6.07
C ALA A 62 -2.81 8.08 6.69
N ILE A 63 -2.16 9.16 6.26
CA ILE A 63 -2.45 10.53 6.73
C ILE A 63 -3.88 10.94 6.35
N ILE A 64 -4.30 10.71 5.11
CA ILE A 64 -5.67 11.04 4.65
C ILE A 64 -6.71 10.33 5.51
N GLN A 65 -6.52 9.03 5.78
CA GLN A 65 -7.42 8.26 6.62
C GLN A 65 -7.43 8.79 8.06
N LEU A 66 -6.27 9.08 8.64
CA LEU A 66 -6.17 9.66 9.99
C LEU A 66 -6.90 11.00 10.09
N ILE A 67 -6.69 11.91 9.12
CA ILE A 67 -7.39 13.19 9.07
C ILE A 67 -8.90 12.99 8.92
N PHE A 68 -9.34 12.05 8.08
CA PHE A 68 -10.75 11.73 7.90
C PHE A 68 -11.41 11.28 9.22
N PHE A 69 -10.79 10.33 9.92
CA PHE A 69 -11.30 9.82 11.20
C PHE A 69 -11.22 10.87 12.32
N TRP A 70 -10.21 11.73 12.29
CA TRP A 70 -10.10 12.87 13.21
C TRP A 70 -11.23 13.87 12.99
N ARG A 71 -11.51 14.26 11.74
CA ARG A 71 -12.62 15.17 11.39
C ARG A 71 -13.99 14.58 11.72
N LYS A 72 -14.13 13.26 11.63
CA LYS A 72 -15.34 12.53 12.06
C LYS A 72 -15.50 12.47 13.59
N GLY A 73 -14.50 12.87 14.36
CA GLY A 73 -14.52 12.81 15.82
C GLY A 73 -14.38 11.40 16.39
N TRP A 74 -14.00 10.42 15.57
CA TRP A 74 -13.95 9.01 16.00
C TRP A 74 -12.72 8.68 16.85
N LEU A 75 -11.68 9.54 16.77
CA LEU A 75 -10.46 9.43 17.57
C LEU A 75 -10.57 10.10 18.95
N SER A 76 -11.58 10.94 19.17
CA SER A 76 -11.82 11.58 20.46
C SER A 76 -12.79 10.71 21.26
N SER A 77 -12.29 10.07 22.32
CA SER A 77 -13.13 9.51 23.38
C SER A 77 -13.68 10.68 24.19
N LYS A 78 -14.82 11.21 23.76
CA LYS A 78 -15.76 11.92 24.62
C LYS A 78 -17.11 11.22 24.51
#